data_AF-A0A917UL69-F1
#
_entry.id   AF-A0A917UL69-F1
#
_cell.length_a   1.000
_cell.length_b   1.000
_cell.length_c   1.000
_cell.angle_alpha   90.00
_cell.angle_beta   90.00
_cell.angle_gamma   90.00
#
_symmetry.space_group_name_H-M   'P 1'
#
loop_
_entity.id
_entity.type
_entity.pdbx_description
1 polymer ?
#
loop_
_entity_poly.entity_id
_entity_poly.type
_entity_poly.pdbx_seq_one_letter_code
_entity_poly.pdbx_strand_id
1 'polypeptide(L)'
;MHIGSACELLVIFARAAEGRREEFVSWYDTVHVPEILAAFPELTEAVRYDLSDIQPHSEANPFGELAEGRPFDSVAVYRVHGSAREVWARIRTCELTRSDAFDYSNLGVLFATA
;
A
#
# COMPACT_ATOMS: atom_id res chain seq x y z
N MET A 1 -19.10 28.21 3.67
CA MET A 1 -19.43 26.96 4.39
C MET A 1 -18.19 26.09 4.30
N HIS A 2 -17.41 25.99 5.38
CA HIS A 2 -16.18 25.19 5.39
C HIS A 2 -16.59 23.71 5.44
N ILE A 3 -16.50 23.04 4.30
CA ILE A 3 -16.50 21.58 4.23
C ILE A 3 -15.22 21.16 4.97
N GLY A 4 -15.34 20.47 6.10
CA GLY A 4 -14.17 19.86 6.75
C GLY A 4 -13.45 19.01 5.71
N SER A 5 -12.14 19.19 5.54
CA SER A 5 -11.38 18.39 4.58
C SER A 5 -11.61 16.91 4.88
N ALA A 6 -12.21 16.19 3.93
CA ALA A 6 -12.46 14.76 4.07
C ALA A 6 -11.11 14.03 4.19
N CYS A 7 -11.04 13.07 5.10
CA CYS A 7 -9.92 12.14 5.17
C CYS A 7 -10.30 10.85 4.46
N GLU A 8 -9.44 10.39 3.57
CA GLU A 8 -9.55 9.09 2.90
C GLU A 8 -8.39 8.19 3.32
N LEU A 9 -8.52 6.89 3.04
CA LEU A 9 -7.46 5.90 3.20
C LEU A 9 -6.99 5.45 1.82
N LEU A 10 -5.67 5.43 1.66
CA LEU A 10 -5.00 4.72 0.58
C LEU A 10 -4.46 3.40 1.14
N VAL A 11 -5.00 2.28 0.67
CA VAL A 11 -4.63 0.94 1.14
C VAL A 11 -3.88 0.23 0.01
N ILE A 12 -2.63 -0.14 0.28
CA ILE A 12 -1.71 -0.76 -0.68
C ILE A 12 -1.40 -2.18 -0.22
N PHE A 13 -1.80 -3.16 -1.02
CA PHE A 13 -1.45 -4.56 -0.81
C PHE A 13 -0.21 -4.89 -1.61
N ALA A 14 0.79 -5.47 -0.96
CA ALA A 14 2.09 -5.75 -1.54
C ALA A 14 2.59 -7.15 -1.17
N ARG A 15 3.63 -7.58 -1.87
CA ARG A 15 4.32 -8.84 -1.62
C ARG A 15 5.83 -8.63 -1.77
N ALA A 16 6.61 -9.32 -0.93
CA ALA A 16 8.03 -9.48 -1.18
C ALA A 16 8.28 -10.38 -2.41
N ALA A 17 9.33 -10.08 -3.16
CA ALA A 17 9.89 -11.02 -4.13
C ALA A 17 10.30 -12.32 -3.43
N GLU A 18 10.24 -13.43 -4.17
CA GLU A 18 10.47 -14.77 -3.63
C GLU A 18 11.81 -14.87 -2.88
N GLY A 19 11.78 -15.33 -1.63
CA GLY A 19 12.97 -15.43 -0.77
C GLY A 19 13.56 -14.11 -0.25
N ARG A 20 12.94 -12.94 -0.50
CA ARG A 20 13.50 -11.62 -0.15
C ARG A 20 12.69 -10.85 0.91
N ARG A 21 11.92 -11.55 1.74
CA ARG A 21 11.03 -10.95 2.74
C ARG A 21 11.74 -9.98 3.69
N GLU A 22 12.87 -10.37 4.26
CA GLU A 22 13.59 -9.53 5.23
C GLU A 22 14.08 -8.21 4.61
N GLU A 23 14.62 -8.29 3.39
CA GLU A 23 15.05 -7.12 2.63
C GLU A 23 13.88 -6.23 2.24
N PHE A 24 12.78 -6.82 1.80
CA PHE A 24 11.53 -6.11 1.51
C PHE A 24 11.06 -5.34 2.74
N VAL A 25 10.94 -6.00 3.90
CA VAL A 25 10.48 -5.37 5.15
C VAL A 25 11.40 -4.22 5.53
N SER A 26 12.71 -4.45 5.52
CA SER A 26 13.71 -3.43 5.86
C SER A 26 13.60 -2.21 4.94
N TRP A 27 13.59 -2.42 3.63
CA TRP A 27 13.45 -1.33 2.66
C TRP A 27 12.10 -0.61 2.78
N TYR A 28 11.00 -1.34 2.97
CA TYR A 28 9.66 -0.76 3.04
C TYR A 28 9.53 0.20 4.22
N ASP A 29 10.00 -0.25 5.39
CA ASP A 29 9.84 0.48 6.64
C ASP A 29 10.86 1.62 6.82
N THR A 30 12.08 1.46 6.28
CA THR A 30 13.17 2.43 6.49
C THR A 30 13.42 3.37 5.32
N VAL A 31 12.96 3.02 4.11
CA VAL A 31 13.17 3.83 2.90
C VAL A 31 11.83 4.22 2.28
N HIS A 32 11.02 3.23 1.86
CA HIS A 32 9.86 3.49 1.02
C HIS A 32 8.78 4.34 1.70
N VAL A 33 8.31 3.92 2.89
CA VAL A 33 7.28 4.66 3.64
C VAL A 33 7.78 6.05 4.03
N PRO A 34 8.99 6.23 4.61
CA PRO A 34 9.52 7.55 4.90
C PRO A 34 9.62 8.47 3.68
N GLU A 35 10.08 7.95 2.54
CA GLU A 35 10.21 8.72 1.29
C GLU A 35 8.84 9.18 0.76
N ILE A 36 7.84 8.29 0.79
CA ILE A 36 6.45 8.62 0.45
C ILE A 36 5.91 9.72 1.37
N LEU A 37 6.04 9.58 2.69
CA LEU A 37 5.54 10.57 3.65
C LEU A 37 6.24 11.94 3.49
N ALA A 38 7.53 11.94 3.14
CA ALA A 38 8.27 13.17 2.89
C ALA A 38 7.87 13.87 1.58
N ALA A 39 7.57 13.08 0.53
CA ALA A 39 7.21 13.60 -0.78
C ALA A 39 5.77 14.12 -0.88
N PHE A 40 4.85 13.60 -0.05
CA PHE A 40 3.41 13.89 -0.13
C PHE A 40 2.85 14.40 1.20
N PRO A 41 2.79 15.72 1.44
CA PRO A 41 2.28 16.32 2.67
C PRO A 41 0.83 15.97 3.03
N GLU A 42 0.03 15.53 2.05
CA GLU A 42 -1.33 15.04 2.26
C GLU A 42 -1.37 13.71 3.03
N LEU A 43 -0.25 12.98 3.09
CA LEU A 43 -0.11 11.73 3.84
C LEU A 43 0.38 12.03 5.25
N THR A 44 -0.48 11.83 6.25
CA THR A 44 -0.16 12.19 7.63
C THR A 44 0.24 11.01 8.50
N GLU A 45 -0.09 9.79 8.07
CA GLU A 45 0.15 8.56 8.82
C GLU A 45 0.27 7.40 7.84
N ALA A 46 1.17 6.46 8.14
CA ALA A 46 1.29 5.20 7.42
C ALA A 46 1.54 4.07 8.42
N VAL A 47 0.79 2.97 8.28
CA VAL A 47 1.01 1.75 9.06
C VAL A 47 1.05 0.56 8.12
N ARG A 48 2.08 -0.26 8.25
CA ARG A 48 2.18 -1.53 7.53
C ARG A 48 1.78 -2.68 8.45
N TYR A 49 0.95 -3.58 7.95
CA TYR A 49 0.55 -4.81 8.61
C TYR A 49 1.05 -5.99 7.81
N ASP A 50 1.51 -7.02 8.51
CA ASP A 50 1.74 -8.32 7.93
C ASP A 50 0.39 -9.05 7.81
N LEU A 51 0.12 -9.60 6.63
CA LEU A 51 -1.07 -10.41 6.42
C LEU A 51 -0.82 -11.82 6.93
N SER A 52 -1.81 -12.36 7.64
CA SER A 52 -1.68 -13.69 8.23
C SER A 52 -1.55 -14.78 7.15
N ASP A 53 -1.01 -15.91 7.60
CA ASP A 53 -0.94 -17.08 6.77
C ASP A 53 -2.32 -17.72 6.46
N ILE A 54 -3.39 -17.22 7.06
CA ILE A 54 -4.73 -17.75 6.87
C ILE A 54 -5.59 -16.58 6.40
N GLN A 55 -5.62 -16.39 5.08
CA GLN A 55 -6.53 -15.43 4.48
C GLN A 55 -7.89 -16.12 4.33
N PRO A 56 -8.98 -15.60 4.93
CA PRO A 56 -10.29 -16.19 4.73
C PRO A 56 -10.62 -16.17 3.24
N HIS A 57 -10.86 -17.34 2.65
CA HIS A 57 -11.43 -17.45 1.32
C HIS A 57 -12.80 -16.79 1.36
N SER A 58 -12.88 -15.55 0.87
CA SER A 58 -14.13 -14.83 0.68
C SER A 58 -14.54 -15.00 -0.77
N GLU A 59 -15.76 -15.48 -1.03
CA GLU A 59 -16.41 -15.41 -2.36
C GLU A 59 -16.51 -13.96 -2.87
N ALA A 60 -16.37 -12.98 -1.98
CA ALA A 60 -16.27 -11.56 -2.26
C ALA A 60 -14.82 -11.05 -2.23
N ASN A 61 -13.83 -11.83 -2.68
CA ASN A 61 -12.47 -11.31 -2.87
C ASN A 61 -12.54 -10.15 -3.88
N PRO A 62 -12.32 -8.88 -3.47
CA PRO A 62 -12.42 -7.74 -4.38
C PRO A 62 -11.31 -7.75 -5.44
N PHE A 63 -10.34 -8.66 -5.32
CA PHE A 63 -9.24 -8.82 -6.24
C PHE A 63 -9.38 -10.03 -7.18
N GLY A 64 -10.53 -10.74 -7.18
CA GLY A 64 -10.85 -11.83 -8.12
C GLY A 64 -10.25 -13.21 -7.78
N GLU A 65 -10.25 -14.13 -8.75
CA GLU A 65 -9.45 -15.38 -8.72
C GLU A 65 -7.96 -15.00 -8.79
N LEU A 66 -7.43 -14.39 -7.73
CA LEU A 66 -5.99 -14.28 -7.58
C LEU A 66 -5.44 -15.71 -7.54
N ALA A 67 -4.47 -15.95 -8.43
CA ALA A 67 -3.86 -17.24 -8.71
C ALA A 67 -3.63 -18.07 -7.45
N GLU A 68 -3.75 -19.39 -7.57
CA GLU A 68 -3.45 -20.36 -6.51
C GLU A 68 -2.24 -19.91 -5.66
N GLY A 69 -2.47 -19.43 -4.43
CA GLY A 69 -1.42 -18.92 -3.54
C GLY A 69 -1.77 -17.63 -2.80
N ARG A 70 -0.78 -17.08 -2.07
CA ARG A 70 -0.86 -15.77 -1.41
C ARG A 70 -0.51 -14.65 -2.41
N PRO A 71 -1.46 -13.82 -2.85
CA PRO A 71 -1.14 -12.72 -3.74
C PRO A 71 -0.39 -11.58 -3.04
N PHE A 72 -0.62 -11.42 -1.73
CA PHE A 72 -0.05 -10.36 -0.91
C PHE A 72 0.39 -10.91 0.44
N ASP A 73 1.50 -10.42 0.96
CA ASP A 73 2.03 -10.77 2.29
C ASP A 73 1.88 -9.63 3.31
N SER A 74 1.53 -8.43 2.84
CA SER A 74 1.44 -7.23 3.66
C SER A 74 0.49 -6.21 3.06
N VAL A 75 0.02 -5.31 3.92
CA VAL A 75 -0.79 -4.15 3.54
C VAL A 75 -0.26 -2.90 4.23
N ALA A 76 -0.03 -1.84 3.46
CA ALA A 76 0.26 -0.51 3.98
C ALA A 76 -1.00 0.35 3.88
N VAL A 77 -1.39 0.97 5.00
CA VAL A 77 -2.54 1.86 5.09
C VAL A 77 -2.02 3.27 5.33
N TYR A 78 -2.30 4.16 4.40
CA TYR A 78 -1.97 5.58 4.51
C TYR A 78 -3.22 6.40 4.78
N ARG A 79 -3.15 7.31 5.74
CA ARG A 79 -4.17 8.33 5.96
C ARG A 79 -3.90 9.51 5.03
N VAL A 80 -4.92 9.91 4.28
CA VAL A 80 -4.84 10.97 3.28
C VAL A 80 -5.79 12.11 3.66
N HIS A 81 -5.25 13.31 3.81
CA HIS A 81 -6.06 14.53 3.82
C HIS A 81 -6.44 14.89 2.37
N GLY A 82 -7.72 14.87 2.05
CA GLY A 82 -8.22 15.04 0.69
C GLY A 82 -8.37 13.71 -0.05
N SER A 83 -8.10 13.69 -1.36
CA SER A 83 -8.37 12.51 -2.19
C SER A 83 -7.20 11.52 -2.23
N ALA A 84 -7.43 10.30 -1.74
CA ALA A 84 -6.49 9.19 -1.83
C ALA A 84 -6.22 8.81 -3.29
N ARG A 85 -7.22 8.94 -4.18
CA ARG A 85 -7.07 8.65 -5.61
C ARG A 85 -6.14 9.63 -6.31
N GLU A 86 -6.25 10.92 -6.01
CA GLU A 86 -5.39 11.96 -6.60
C GLU A 86 -3.95 11.87 -6.08
N VAL A 87 -3.77 11.57 -4.79
CA VAL A 87 -2.44 11.30 -4.22
C VAL A 87 -1.82 10.07 -4.87
N TRP A 88 -2.56 8.96 -4.99
CA TRP A 88 -2.08 7.76 -5.67
C TRP A 88 -1.67 7.99 -7.12
N ALA A 89 -2.44 8.79 -7.87
CA ALA A 89 -2.11 9.13 -9.24
C ALA A 89 -0.74 9.81 -9.36
N ARG A 90 -0.38 10.68 -8.40
CA ARG A 90 0.92 11.36 -8.34
C ARG A 90 2.04 10.44 -7.85
N ILE A 91 1.79 9.60 -6.83
CA ILE A 91 2.76 8.60 -6.35
C ILE A 91 3.24 7.72 -7.50
N ARG A 92 2.34 7.24 -8.36
CA ARG A 92 2.68 6.35 -9.48
C ARG A 92 3.62 6.95 -10.53
N THR A 93 3.72 8.27 -10.59
CA THR A 93 4.60 8.97 -11.53
C THR A 93 5.79 9.63 -10.84
N CYS A 94 5.90 9.48 -9.52
CA CYS A 94 7.00 10.01 -8.74
C CYS A 94 8.21 9.07 -8.86
N GLU A 95 9.39 9.65 -9.00
CA GLU A 95 10.64 8.90 -8.86
C GLU A 95 10.86 8.64 -7.38
N LEU A 96 10.79 7.36 -7.00
CA LEU A 96 11.02 6.88 -5.64
C LEU A 96 12.11 5.82 -5.67
N THR A 97 12.84 5.68 -4.57
CA THR A 97 13.81 4.60 -4.42
C THR A 97 13.14 3.25 -4.61
N ARG A 98 13.61 2.46 -5.59
CA ARG A 98 13.09 1.11 -5.87
C ARG A 98 13.91 0.04 -5.15
N SER A 99 13.30 -1.11 -4.92
CA SER A 99 13.98 -2.31 -4.44
C SER A 99 13.54 -3.53 -5.23
N ASP A 100 14.52 -4.35 -5.62
CA ASP A 100 14.28 -5.65 -6.25
C ASP A 100 13.68 -6.68 -5.27
N ALA A 101 13.52 -6.33 -3.99
CA ALA A 101 12.80 -7.13 -3.01
C ALA A 101 11.28 -6.90 -3.05
N PHE A 102 10.78 -5.90 -3.78
CA PHE A 102 9.36 -5.64 -3.98
C PHE A 102 8.84 -6.34 -5.25
N ASP A 103 7.77 -7.12 -5.15
CA ASP A 103 7.11 -7.70 -6.31
C ASP A 103 6.20 -6.67 -7.01
N TYR A 104 6.74 -5.99 -8.01
CA TYR A 104 6.00 -5.00 -8.80
C TYR A 104 4.92 -5.58 -9.71
N SER A 105 4.88 -6.90 -9.90
CA SER A 105 3.86 -7.56 -10.72
C SER A 105 2.52 -7.72 -9.99
N ASN A 106 2.56 -7.71 -8.65
CA ASN A 106 1.39 -7.91 -7.79
C ASN A 106 1.22 -6.73 -6.83
N LEU A 107 0.39 -5.75 -7.24
CA LEU A 107 0.06 -4.59 -6.44
C LEU A 107 -1.46 -4.39 -6.37
N GLY A 108 -2.02 -4.50 -5.17
CA GLY A 108 -3.43 -4.19 -4.91
C GLY A 108 -3.59 -2.77 -4.38
N VAL A 109 -4.58 -2.04 -4.88
CA VAL A 109 -4.88 -0.68 -4.42
C VAL A 109 -6.36 -0.56 -4.12
N LEU A 110 -6.68 -0.11 -2.91
CA LEU A 110 -8.03 0.21 -2.47
C LEU A 110 -8.07 1.65 -1.94
N PHE A 111 -9.16 2.35 -2.24
CA PHE A 111 -9.46 3.67 -1.69
C PHE A 111 -10.70 3.53 -0.80
N ALA A 112 -10.64 4.08 0.41
CA ALA A 112 -11.75 4.05 1.35
C ALA A 112 -11.96 5.43 1.99
N THR A 113 -13.19 5.71 2.40
CA THR A 113 -13.51 6.89 3.22
C THR A 113 -13.25 6.57 4.68
N ALA A 114 -12.59 7.46 5.43
CA ALA A 114 -12.28 7.30 6.85
C ALA A 114 -13.35 7.92 7.76
#